data_AF-A0A4Y2LX54-F1
#
_entry.id   AF-A0A4Y2LX54-F1
#
_cell.length_a   1.000
_cell.length_b   1.000
_cell.length_c   1.000
_cell.angle_alpha   90.00
_cell.angle_beta   90.00
_cell.angle_gamma   90.00
#
_symmetry.space_group_name_H-M   'P 1'
#
loop_
_entity.id
_entity.type
_entity.pdbx_description
1 polymer ?
#
loop_
_entity_poly.entity_id
_entity_poly.type
_entity_poly.pdbx_seq_one_letter_code
_entity_poly.pdbx_strand_id
1 'polypeptide(L)'
;MSIGDGKEDRTELHKAGVKIPPFWIDKPEIWFYQVEAQFKISGITAEETKFNYLISQLDPKFVENVWGIISSDSQTKYTDSKTRLLNLFKENENARIQRLITDIDLGDLKSSQLLQKLRSVATSDVSENLIKIYGLENYPTLLKMS
;
A
#
# COMPACT_ATOMS: atom_id res chain seq x y z
N MET A 1 -53.44 7.19 39.33
CA MET A 1 -52.66 5.94 39.20
C MET A 1 -51.95 6.01 37.85
N SER A 2 -50.63 6.10 37.89
CA SER A 2 -49.77 6.34 36.74
C SER A 2 -49.38 5.02 36.09
N ILE A 3 -49.59 4.87 34.78
CA ILE A 3 -48.93 3.91 33.90
C ILE A 3 -48.93 4.63 32.55
N GLY A 4 -47.83 5.15 32.01
CA GLY A 4 -46.49 4.58 31.93
C GLY A 4 -46.13 4.68 30.45
N ASP A 5 -45.62 5.85 30.06
CA ASP A 5 -45.14 6.19 28.73
C ASP A 5 -44.03 5.21 28.33
N GLY A 6 -44.10 4.70 27.11
CA GLY A 6 -43.17 3.72 26.58
C GLY A 6 -43.07 3.85 25.07
N LYS A 7 -42.90 5.07 24.56
CA LYS A 7 -42.40 5.26 23.21
C LYS A 7 -40.95 4.81 23.20
N GLU A 8 -40.76 3.56 22.79
CA GLU A 8 -39.48 3.00 22.44
C GLU A 8 -38.94 3.82 21.26
N ASP A 9 -38.16 4.85 21.60
CA ASP A 9 -37.32 5.61 20.68
C ASP A 9 -36.29 4.62 20.13
N ARG A 10 -36.69 3.91 19.07
CA ARG A 10 -35.75 3.21 18.20
C ARG A 10 -34.87 4.30 17.64
N THR A 11 -33.71 4.47 18.27
CA THR A 11 -32.61 5.23 17.72
C THR A 11 -32.25 4.55 16.42
N GLU A 12 -32.91 4.94 15.32
CA GLU A 12 -32.47 4.62 13.98
C GLU A 12 -31.10 5.29 13.86
N LEU A 13 -30.07 4.53 14.18
CA LEU A 13 -28.71 4.86 13.79
C LEU A 13 -28.72 4.85 12.28
N HIS A 14 -28.95 6.02 11.67
CA HIS A 14 -28.66 6.28 10.28
C HIS A 14 -27.19 5.92 10.11
N LYS A 15 -26.89 4.68 9.68
CA LYS A 15 -25.55 4.25 9.33
C LYS A 15 -25.07 5.21 8.26
N ALA A 16 -24.26 6.19 8.65
CA ALA A 16 -23.56 7.04 7.71
C ALA A 16 -22.83 6.08 6.75
N GLY A 17 -23.29 6.03 5.50
CA GLY A 17 -22.72 5.11 4.52
C GLY A 17 -21.21 5.31 4.49
N VAL A 18 -20.45 4.22 4.61
CA VAL A 18 -18.99 4.30 4.64
C VAL A 18 -18.52 4.85 3.32
N LYS A 19 -18.01 6.08 3.33
CA LYS A 19 -17.48 6.74 2.15
C LYS A 19 -16.03 6.33 1.99
N ILE A 20 -15.83 5.29 1.19
CA ILE A 20 -14.50 4.86 0.81
C ILE A 20 -14.00 5.72 -0.36
N PRO A 21 -12.81 6.33 -0.26
CA PRO A 21 -12.23 7.08 -1.37
C PRO A 21 -11.80 6.14 -2.51
N PRO A 22 -11.72 6.63 -3.75
CA PRO A 22 -11.17 5.88 -4.88
C PRO A 22 -9.79 5.31 -4.56
N PHE A 23 -9.48 4.12 -5.09
CA PHE A 23 -8.22 3.45 -4.83
C PHE A 23 -7.01 4.28 -5.32
N TRP A 24 -6.07 4.56 -4.42
CA TRP A 24 -4.87 5.33 -4.75
C TRP A 24 -3.69 4.41 -5.11
N ILE A 25 -3.54 4.15 -6.40
CA ILE A 25 -2.53 3.26 -6.95
C ILE A 25 -1.08 3.67 -6.62
N ASP A 26 -0.78 4.98 -6.60
CA ASP A 26 0.60 5.46 -6.37
C ASP A 26 1.01 5.38 -4.89
N LYS A 27 0.02 5.38 -3.98
CA LYS A 27 0.24 5.36 -2.52
C LYS A 27 -0.76 4.45 -1.82
N PRO A 28 -0.72 3.13 -2.11
CA PRO A 28 -1.70 2.18 -1.60
C PRO A 28 -1.64 2.07 -0.07
N GLU A 29 -0.46 2.23 0.53
CA GLU A 29 -0.27 2.21 1.99
C GLU A 29 -1.06 3.31 2.70
N ILE A 30 -1.01 4.54 2.16
CA ILE A 30 -1.76 5.68 2.71
C ILE A 30 -3.26 5.46 2.52
N TRP A 31 -3.67 4.95 1.36
CA TRP A 31 -5.07 4.67 1.09
C TRP A 31 -5.63 3.62 2.06
N PHE A 32 -4.92 2.51 2.27
CA PHE A 32 -5.35 1.48 3.23
C PHE A 32 -5.46 2.05 4.65
N TYR A 33 -4.54 2.92 5.06
CA TYR A 33 -4.63 3.59 6.35
C TYR A 33 -5.91 4.42 6.49
N GLN A 34 -6.25 5.21 5.46
CA GLN A 34 -7.48 6.01 5.46
C GLN A 34 -8.74 5.15 5.50
N VAL A 35 -8.79 4.08 4.70
CA VAL A 35 -9.91 3.15 4.65
C VAL A 35 -10.12 2.43 5.97
N GLU A 36 -9.05 1.98 6.63
CA GLU A 36 -9.13 1.31 7.92
C GLU A 36 -9.60 2.25 9.03
N ALA A 37 -9.23 3.54 8.97
CA ALA A 37 -9.79 4.55 9.86
C ALA A 37 -11.31 4.71 9.65
N GLN A 38 -11.79 4.70 8.40
CA GLN A 38 -13.24 4.75 8.11
C GLN A 38 -13.98 3.51 8.61
N PHE A 39 -13.40 2.32 8.45
CA PHE A 39 -13.97 1.09 9.01
C PHE A 39 -14.07 1.18 10.53
N LYS A 40 -13.03 1.69 11.20
CA LYS A 40 -13.04 1.87 12.66
C LYS A 40 -14.11 2.86 13.12
N ILE A 41 -14.24 4.00 12.45
CA ILE A 41 -15.28 5.00 12.74
C ILE A 41 -16.69 4.41 12.56
N SER A 42 -16.86 3.57 11.54
CA SER A 42 -18.16 2.98 11.18
C SER A 42 -18.47 1.67 11.92
N GLY A 43 -17.59 1.22 12.83
CA GLY A 43 -17.73 -0.03 13.57
C GLY A 43 -17.64 -1.29 12.70
N ILE A 44 -17.02 -1.22 11.51
CA ILE A 44 -16.84 -2.37 10.62
C ILE A 44 -15.63 -3.19 11.06
N THR A 45 -15.91 -4.37 11.59
CA THR A 45 -14.88 -5.31 12.06
C THR A 45 -14.81 -6.58 11.21
N ALA A 46 -15.94 -7.02 10.64
CA ALA A 46 -16.04 -8.24 9.85
C ALA A 46 -15.14 -8.20 8.60
N GLU A 47 -14.29 -9.22 8.44
CA GLU A 47 -13.37 -9.35 7.30
C GLU A 47 -14.10 -9.37 5.97
N GLU A 48 -15.22 -10.10 5.88
CA GLU A 48 -16.03 -10.17 4.67
C GLU A 48 -16.57 -8.79 4.26
N THR A 49 -17.07 -8.00 5.21
CA THR A 49 -17.56 -6.64 4.93
C THR A 49 -16.43 -5.75 4.43
N LYS A 50 -15.26 -5.76 5.08
CA LYS A 50 -14.10 -4.98 4.64
C LYS A 50 -13.63 -5.42 3.25
N PHE A 51 -13.64 -6.72 2.99
CA PHE A 51 -13.27 -7.30 1.70
C PHE A 51 -14.23 -6.87 0.59
N ASN A 52 -15.54 -6.86 0.84
CA ASN A 52 -16.54 -6.37 -0.12
C ASN A 52 -16.31 -4.89 -0.46
N TYR A 53 -16.00 -4.06 0.54
CA TYR A 53 -15.60 -2.67 0.29
C TYR A 53 -14.32 -2.60 -0.54
N LEU A 54 -13.29 -3.39 -0.22
CA LEU A 54 -12.04 -3.40 -0.98
C LEU A 54 -12.28 -3.75 -2.46
N ILE A 55 -12.95 -4.85 -2.76
CA ILE A 55 -13.22 -5.29 -4.14
C ILE A 55 -14.04 -4.25 -4.90
N SER A 56 -14.99 -3.56 -4.24
CA SER A 56 -15.80 -2.50 -4.88
C SER A 56 -14.99 -1.29 -5.37
N GLN A 57 -13.76 -1.10 -4.88
CA GLN A 57 -12.91 0.05 -5.21
C GLN A 57 -11.77 -0.29 -6.16
N LEU A 58 -11.51 -1.58 -6.39
CA LEU A 58 -10.38 -2.01 -7.21
C LEU A 58 -10.76 -2.08 -8.68
N ASP A 59 -9.87 -1.58 -9.54
CA ASP A 59 -9.95 -1.84 -10.98
C ASP A 59 -9.90 -3.35 -11.26
N PRO A 60 -10.54 -3.85 -12.32
CA PRO A 60 -10.54 -5.28 -12.69
C PRO A 60 -9.13 -5.92 -12.73
N LYS A 61 -8.13 -5.18 -13.22
CA LYS A 61 -6.73 -5.63 -13.26
C LYS A 61 -6.16 -5.99 -11.87
N PHE A 62 -6.60 -5.31 -10.81
CA PHE A 62 -6.17 -5.60 -9.44
C PHE A 62 -6.98 -6.72 -8.80
N VAL A 63 -8.26 -6.84 -9.19
CA VAL A 63 -9.12 -7.97 -8.79
C VAL A 63 -8.54 -9.29 -9.30
N GLU A 64 -8.05 -9.34 -10.55
CA GLU A 64 -7.36 -10.50 -11.11
C GLU A 64 -6.14 -10.93 -10.27
N ASN A 65 -5.38 -9.96 -9.77
CA ASN A 65 -4.18 -10.22 -8.95
C ASN A 65 -4.48 -10.84 -7.59
N VAL A 66 -5.69 -10.65 -7.07
CA VAL A 66 -6.16 -11.24 -5.80
C VAL A 66 -7.16 -12.38 -6.02
N TRP A 67 -7.46 -12.77 -7.26
CA TRP A 67 -8.48 -13.77 -7.60
C TRP A 67 -8.31 -15.10 -6.86
N GLY A 68 -7.07 -15.55 -6.66
CA GLY A 68 -6.77 -16.75 -5.87
C GLY A 68 -7.24 -16.67 -4.41
N ILE A 69 -7.24 -15.46 -3.83
CA ILE A 69 -7.74 -15.18 -2.48
C ILE A 69 -9.27 -15.08 -2.51
N ILE A 70 -9.85 -14.41 -3.52
CA ILE A 70 -11.30 -14.29 -3.71
C ILE A 70 -11.95 -15.68 -3.76
N SER A 71 -11.35 -16.58 -4.56
CA SER A 71 -11.85 -17.93 -4.82
C SER A 71 -11.59 -18.91 -3.67
N SER A 72 -10.80 -18.52 -2.67
CA SER A 72 -10.53 -19.34 -1.49
C SER A 72 -11.65 -19.22 -0.44
N ASP A 73 -11.73 -20.19 0.47
CA ASP A 73 -12.59 -20.11 1.67
C ASP A 73 -11.86 -19.48 2.87
N SER A 74 -10.89 -18.59 2.61
CA SER A 74 -10.15 -17.89 3.65
C SER A 74 -11.11 -17.05 4.50
N GLN A 75 -10.93 -17.08 5.82
CA GLN A 75 -11.63 -16.19 6.75
C GLN A 75 -10.97 -14.81 6.83
N THR A 76 -9.77 -14.65 6.26
CA THR A 76 -8.93 -13.44 6.32
C THR A 76 -8.79 -12.77 4.96
N LYS A 77 -9.81 -12.88 4.08
CA LYS A 77 -9.77 -12.39 2.68
C LYS A 77 -9.32 -10.94 2.55
N TYR A 78 -9.80 -10.05 3.42
CA TYR A 78 -9.40 -8.64 3.40
C TYR A 78 -7.91 -8.50 3.73
N THR A 79 -7.48 -9.11 4.82
CA THR A 79 -6.08 -9.06 5.29
C THR A 79 -5.10 -9.65 4.26
N ASP A 80 -5.45 -10.80 3.68
CA ASP A 80 -4.66 -11.48 2.65
C ASP A 80 -4.58 -10.62 1.38
N SER A 81 -5.72 -10.07 0.93
CA SER A 81 -5.78 -9.21 -0.27
C SER A 81 -5.00 -7.92 -0.07
N LYS A 82 -5.14 -7.26 1.09
CA LYS A 82 -4.36 -6.07 1.44
C LYS A 82 -2.87 -6.37 1.38
N THR A 83 -2.43 -7.46 1.99
CA THR A 83 -1.01 -7.86 2.00
C THR A 83 -0.50 -8.13 0.59
N ARG A 84 -1.26 -8.88 -0.21
CA ARG A 84 -0.92 -9.18 -1.60
C ARG A 84 -0.80 -7.90 -2.43
N LEU A 85 -1.76 -6.99 -2.33
CA LEU A 85 -1.75 -5.73 -3.06
C LEU A 85 -0.55 -4.86 -2.65
N LEU A 86 -0.31 -4.67 -1.36
CA LEU A 86 0.84 -3.90 -0.88
C LEU A 86 2.17 -4.45 -1.38
N ASN A 87 2.33 -5.79 -1.40
CA ASN A 87 3.54 -6.42 -1.94
C ASN A 87 3.68 -6.21 -3.45
N LEU A 88 2.60 -6.34 -4.23
CA LEU A 88 2.63 -6.10 -5.67
C LEU A 88 3.09 -4.68 -6.02
N PHE A 89 2.63 -3.67 -5.26
CA PHE A 89 3.06 -2.28 -5.49
C PHE A 89 4.52 -2.05 -5.09
N LYS A 90 4.98 -2.66 -3.98
CA LYS A 90 6.39 -2.63 -3.59
C LYS A 90 7.29 -3.30 -4.62
N GLU A 91 6.90 -4.46 -5.14
CA GLU A 91 7.64 -5.17 -6.18
C GLU A 91 7.76 -4.33 -7.46
N ASN A 92 6.67 -3.68 -7.86
CA ASN A 92 6.67 -2.80 -9.04
C ASN A 92 7.55 -1.56 -8.84
N GLU A 93 7.51 -0.93 -7.66
CA GLU A 93 8.39 0.19 -7.33
C GLU A 93 9.86 -0.23 -7.35
N ASN A 94 10.19 -1.37 -6.73
CA ASN A 94 11.55 -1.92 -6.77
C ASN A 94 12.01 -2.24 -8.19
N ALA A 95 11.17 -2.86 -9.01
CA ALA A 95 11.47 -3.16 -10.41
C ALA A 95 11.70 -1.86 -11.22
N ARG A 96 10.92 -0.81 -10.96
CA ARG A 96 11.11 0.51 -11.58
C ARG A 96 12.46 1.10 -11.19
N ILE A 97 12.84 0.99 -9.92
CA ILE A 97 14.13 1.52 -9.45
C ILE A 97 15.30 0.70 -10.01
N GLN A 98 15.20 -0.63 -10.05
CA GLN A 98 16.22 -1.48 -10.68
C GLN A 98 16.43 -1.11 -12.15
N ARG A 99 15.35 -0.91 -12.92
CA ARG A 99 15.46 -0.43 -14.31
C ARG A 99 16.12 0.95 -14.39
N LEU A 100 15.78 1.89 -13.51
CA LEU A 100 16.45 3.19 -13.47
C LEU A 100 17.94 3.07 -13.19
N ILE A 101 18.36 2.11 -12.37
CA ILE A 101 19.78 1.85 -12.09
C ILE A 101 20.46 1.23 -13.32
N THR A 102 19.80 0.30 -14.02
CA THR A 102 20.34 -0.36 -15.21
C THR A 102 20.38 0.54 -16.46
N ASP A 103 19.38 1.40 -16.65
CA ASP A 103 19.30 2.36 -17.77
C ASP A 103 20.30 3.52 -17.62
N ILE A 104 20.81 3.74 -16.41
CA ILE A 104 21.94 4.64 -16.22
C ILE A 104 23.19 3.87 -16.64
N ASP A 105 23.69 4.19 -17.83
CA ASP A 105 24.98 3.71 -18.32
C ASP A 105 26.07 4.04 -17.27
N LEU A 106 26.48 3.00 -16.53
CA LEU A 106 27.45 3.06 -15.43
C LEU A 106 28.87 3.43 -15.92
N GLY A 107 29.05 3.62 -17.22
CA GLY A 107 30.33 3.90 -17.86
C GLY A 107 30.91 5.31 -17.61
N ASP A 108 30.08 6.34 -17.37
CA ASP A 108 30.59 7.74 -17.41
C ASP A 108 30.01 8.71 -16.37
N LEU A 109 29.07 8.28 -15.52
CA LEU A 109 28.47 9.17 -14.52
C LEU A 109 29.20 9.10 -13.18
N LYS A 110 29.93 10.18 -12.86
CA LYS A 110 30.50 10.48 -11.54
C LYS A 110 29.55 10.03 -10.43
N SER A 111 30.00 9.12 -9.57
CA SER A 111 29.22 8.46 -8.52
C SER A 111 28.42 9.42 -7.62
N SER A 112 28.83 10.69 -7.52
CA SER A 112 28.11 11.73 -6.79
C SER A 112 26.78 12.15 -7.42
N GLN A 113 26.68 12.17 -8.76
CA GLN A 113 25.45 12.54 -9.47
C GLN A 113 24.42 11.41 -9.42
N LEU A 114 24.87 10.16 -9.49
CA LEU A 114 24.04 8.98 -9.30
C LEU A 114 23.42 8.97 -7.89
N LEU A 115 24.25 9.17 -6.86
CA LEU A 115 23.80 9.21 -5.46
C LEU A 115 22.85 10.38 -5.17
N GLN A 116 23.01 11.52 -5.86
CA GLN A 116 22.10 12.66 -5.73
C GLN A 116 20.74 12.37 -6.40
N LYS A 117 20.75 11.68 -7.54
CA LYS A 117 19.53 11.33 -8.30
C LYS A 117 18.77 10.17 -7.67
N LEU A 118 19.48 9.17 -7.12
CA LEU A 118 18.88 8.12 -6.29
C LEU A 118 18.25 8.70 -5.02
N ARG A 119 18.89 9.71 -4.39
CA ARG A 119 18.28 10.45 -3.28
C ARG A 119 17.05 11.27 -3.68
N SER A 120 16.97 11.77 -4.91
CA SER A 120 15.81 12.55 -5.36
C SER A 120 14.61 11.69 -5.76
N VAL A 121 14.85 10.41 -6.09
CA VAL A 121 13.80 9.48 -6.56
C VAL A 121 13.31 8.56 -5.45
N ALA A 122 14.15 8.25 -4.47
CA ALA A 122 13.80 7.32 -3.42
C ALA A 122 12.99 7.97 -2.29
N THR A 123 11.79 7.44 -2.05
CA THR A 123 11.10 7.52 -0.76
C THR A 123 11.99 6.87 0.31
N SER A 124 12.00 7.44 1.53
CA SER A 124 13.07 7.30 2.53
C SER A 124 13.58 5.88 2.82
N ASP A 125 12.72 4.87 2.78
CA ASP A 125 13.09 3.47 3.09
C ASP A 125 13.79 2.73 1.94
N VAL A 126 13.52 3.12 0.70
CA VAL A 126 14.07 2.43 -0.47
C VAL A 126 15.47 2.97 -0.81
N SER A 127 15.73 4.24 -0.49
CA SER A 127 17.03 4.90 -0.72
C SER A 127 18.15 4.23 0.05
N GLU A 128 17.91 3.93 1.34
CA GLU A 128 18.96 3.47 2.24
C GLU A 128 19.42 2.05 1.89
N ASN A 129 18.48 1.19 1.48
CA ASN A 129 18.78 -0.15 1.03
C ASN A 129 19.58 -0.15 -0.28
N LEU A 130 19.22 0.74 -1.23
CA LEU A 130 19.93 0.84 -2.51
C LEU A 130 21.32 1.48 -2.36
N ILE A 131 21.48 2.47 -1.48
CA ILE A 131 22.78 3.05 -1.13
C ILE A 131 23.67 1.98 -0.47
N LYS A 132 23.12 1.15 0.42
CA LYS A 132 23.86 0.04 1.05
C LYS A 132 24.31 -0.99 0.00
N ILE A 133 23.40 -1.43 -0.88
CA ILE A 133 23.71 -2.41 -1.94
C ILE A 133 24.78 -1.85 -2.88
N TYR A 134 24.60 -0.64 -3.40
CA TYR A 134 25.55 -0.04 -4.34
C TYR A 134 26.89 0.33 -3.69
N GLY A 135 26.86 0.78 -2.43
CA GLY A 135 28.07 1.05 -1.65
C GLY A 135 28.93 -0.19 -1.50
N LEU A 136 28.32 -1.34 -1.14
CA LEU A 136 29.01 -2.62 -0.98
C LEU A 136 29.59 -3.17 -2.29
N GLU A 137 28.93 -2.95 -3.42
CA GLU A 137 29.40 -3.42 -4.74
C GLU A 137 30.57 -2.60 -5.31
N ASN A 138 30.72 -1.33 -4.90
CA ASN A 138 31.73 -0.40 -5.42
C ASN A 138 32.91 -0.10 -4.47
N TYR A 139 33.02 -0.81 -3.34
CA TYR A 139 34.07 -0.58 -2.35
C TYR A 139 35.53 -0.77 -2.83
N PRO A 140 35.88 -1.62 -3.83
CA PRO A 140 37.28 -1.71 -4.28
C PRO A 140 37.71 -0.53 -5.17
N THR A 141 36.78 0.23 -5.73
CA THR A 141 37.07 1.27 -6.73
C THR A 141 37.23 2.65 -6.10
N LEU A 142 36.52 2.92 -5.00
CA LEU A 142 36.53 4.23 -4.33
C LEU A 142 37.80 4.52 -3.51
N LEU A 143 38.61 3.50 -3.21
CA LEU A 143 39.87 3.65 -2.47
C LEU A 143 41.10 3.87 -3.37
N LYS A 144 40.95 3.91 -4.70
CA LYS A 144 42.07 4.18 -5.64
C LYS A 144 42.16 5.63 -6.15
N MET A 145 41.32 6.54 -5.64
CA MET A 145 41.30 7.96 -6.04
C MET A 145 41.58 8.91 -4.86
N SER A 146 42.56 8.58 -4.02
CA SER A 146 43.15 9.49 -3.03
C SER A 146 44.66 9.57 -3.20
#